data_AF-A0A2N0RS42-F1
#
_entry.id   AF-A0A2N0RS42-F1
#
_cell.length_a   1.000
_cell.length_b   1.000
_cell.length_c   1.000
_cell.angle_alpha   90.00
_cell.angle_beta   90.00
_cell.angle_gamma   90.00
#
_symmetry.space_group_name_H-M   'P 1'
#
loop_
_entity.id
_entity.type
_entity.pdbx_description
1 polymer ?
#
loop_
_entity_poly.entity_id
_entity_poly.type
_entity_poly.pdbx_seq_one_letter_code
_entity_poly.pdbx_strand_id
1 'polypeptide(L)'
;MLKKFSTYYIFILFQKINCRGVLPSQRYLHTVTLIDNNLYIIGGQYLTDTSIEIIGKEFICLDVSNPFNTWELSWENLTDINMVPPHIGAASAQSVANMFLYGGISTNNDEKDLIYIFDTRGNSTNSWITLNAIGETNKAFLTSIDNDGKMYLFGGKNKLNDEILNDMLIFDTITLTFTSGSLVNAPSMRTDYGAVLLPNKNIIYLGGSIINNEPLTLNEVYLYDTIQDNWSVKTTSGYIPSRRFAFSAVLSLDGQKIIIFGGKGTTNLTALYELDVTNFNWYIPKVSGQIQDPSNDQEYVWTTNFEPHLPSPLPTQVPTQEMTESKFSVAIFWLYWVSALSKYIPGVGN
;
A
#
# COMPACT_ATOMS: atom_id res chain seq x y z
N MET A 1 6.59 15.14 -39.81
CA MET A 1 5.84 14.88 -38.55
C MET A 1 6.84 14.58 -37.44
N LEU A 2 7.20 15.60 -36.65
CA LEU A 2 8.05 15.43 -35.47
C LEU A 2 7.17 14.89 -34.33
N LYS A 3 7.42 13.65 -33.90
CA LYS A 3 6.84 13.10 -32.67
C LYS A 3 7.40 13.92 -31.50
N LYS A 4 6.55 14.70 -30.84
CA LYS A 4 6.88 15.33 -29.55
C LYS A 4 6.96 14.22 -28.50
N PHE A 5 8.15 13.95 -27.99
CA PHE A 5 8.31 13.22 -26.75
C PHE A 5 8.21 14.24 -25.61
N SER A 6 7.12 14.21 -24.83
CA SER A 6 7.09 14.90 -23.54
C SER A 6 7.84 14.03 -22.54
N THR A 7 9.01 14.48 -22.10
CA THR A 7 9.74 13.88 -20.99
C THR A 7 9.22 14.53 -19.71
N TYR A 8 8.46 13.78 -18.91
CA TYR A 8 8.02 14.22 -17.58
C TYR A 8 9.08 13.86 -16.55
N TYR A 9 9.45 14.81 -15.71
CA TYR A 9 10.37 14.62 -14.58
C TYR A 9 9.56 14.42 -13.30
N ILE A 10 9.84 13.35 -12.55
CA ILE A 10 9.26 13.09 -11.24
C ILE A 10 10.21 13.70 -10.21
N PHE A 11 9.75 14.69 -9.44
CA PHE A 11 10.48 15.20 -8.28
C PHE A 11 9.93 14.55 -7.01
N ILE A 12 10.79 13.82 -6.31
CA ILE A 12 10.47 13.14 -5.05
C ILE A 12 11.24 13.87 -3.97
N LEU A 13 10.54 14.55 -3.06
CA LEU A 13 11.16 15.26 -1.95
C LEU A 13 11.07 14.42 -0.68
N PHE A 14 12.20 14.26 0.00
CA PHE A 14 12.28 13.67 1.33
C PHE A 14 12.20 14.79 2.35
N GLN A 15 11.14 14.81 3.17
CA GLN A 15 11.00 15.81 4.21
C GLN A 15 10.70 15.16 5.56
N LYS A 16 11.30 15.72 6.61
CA LYS A 16 10.98 15.42 8.00
C LYS A 16 9.64 16.07 8.33
N ILE A 17 8.81 15.41 9.13
CA ILE A 17 7.51 15.93 9.56
C ILE A 17 7.61 16.39 11.00
N ASN A 18 7.00 17.54 11.32
CA ASN A 18 6.56 17.82 12.68
C ASN A 18 5.04 17.68 12.68
N CYS A 19 4.45 17.00 13.66
CA CYS A 19 2.99 16.93 13.78
C CYS A 19 2.52 17.98 14.79
N ARG A 20 1.34 18.57 14.55
CA ARG A 20 0.62 19.35 15.58
C ARG A 20 -0.65 18.58 15.95
N GLY A 21 -0.92 18.43 17.25
CA GLY A 21 -2.07 17.67 17.76
C GLY A 21 -1.70 16.25 18.18
N VAL A 22 -2.52 15.25 17.81
CA VAL A 22 -2.25 13.84 18.12
C VAL A 22 -1.12 13.35 17.23
N LEU A 23 -0.03 12.87 17.86
CA LEU A 23 1.08 12.24 17.17
C LEU A 23 0.72 10.76 16.99
N PRO A 24 0.62 10.24 15.74
CA PRO A 24 0.44 8.82 15.52
C PRO A 24 1.59 8.06 16.17
N SER A 25 1.27 6.98 16.90
CA SER A 25 2.33 6.08 17.38
C SER A 25 3.15 5.56 16.20
N GLN A 26 4.48 5.47 16.35
CA GLN A 26 5.34 4.75 15.41
C GLN A 26 4.76 3.37 15.17
N ARG A 27 4.66 2.93 13.91
CA ARG A 27 4.04 1.65 13.58
C ARG A 27 4.51 1.07 12.25
N TYR A 28 4.39 -0.25 12.12
CA TYR A 28 4.54 -0.99 10.87
C TYR A 28 3.49 -2.12 10.81
N LEU A 29 3.26 -2.69 9.63
CA LEU A 29 2.17 -3.66 9.38
C LEU A 29 0.77 -3.13 9.73
N HIS A 30 0.62 -1.81 9.68
CA HIS A 30 -0.66 -1.12 9.82
C HIS A 30 -1.40 -1.14 8.49
N THR A 31 -2.69 -0.82 8.55
CA THR A 31 -3.54 -0.73 7.38
C THR A 31 -3.84 0.73 7.08
N VAL A 32 -3.81 1.09 5.80
CA VAL A 32 -4.09 2.44 5.31
C VAL A 32 -5.14 2.37 4.21
N THR A 33 -6.18 3.19 4.31
CA THR A 33 -7.21 3.31 3.27
C THR A 33 -7.46 4.78 2.97
N LEU A 34 -7.35 5.16 1.70
CA LEU A 34 -7.77 6.47 1.22
C LEU A 34 -9.21 6.36 0.74
N ILE A 35 -10.12 7.14 1.34
CA ILE A 35 -11.52 7.26 0.90
C ILE A 35 -11.82 8.74 0.71
N ASP A 36 -12.27 9.09 -0.48
CA ASP A 36 -12.39 10.48 -0.94
C ASP A 36 -11.06 11.23 -0.73
N ASN A 37 -11.02 12.14 0.24
CA ASN A 37 -9.84 12.94 0.61
C ASN A 37 -9.33 12.60 2.02
N ASN A 38 -9.78 11.51 2.62
CA ASN A 38 -9.42 11.14 4.00
C ASN A 38 -8.59 9.86 4.00
N LEU A 39 -7.41 9.95 4.60
CA LEU A 39 -6.51 8.84 4.80
C LEU A 39 -6.71 8.24 6.18
N TYR A 40 -7.35 7.08 6.23
CA TYR A 40 -7.62 6.34 7.45
C TYR A 40 -6.47 5.38 7.76
N ILE A 41 -5.99 5.38 9.00
CA ILE A 41 -4.91 4.51 9.47
C ILE A 41 -5.37 3.76 10.73
N ILE A 42 -5.21 2.44 10.71
CA ILE A 42 -5.62 1.56 11.80
C ILE A 42 -4.64 0.40 12.00
N GLY A 43 -4.50 -0.04 13.25
CA GLY A 43 -3.67 -1.19 13.61
C GLY A 43 -2.17 -0.95 13.43
N GLY A 44 -1.44 -2.06 13.34
CA GLY A 44 0.01 -2.11 13.27
C GLY A 44 0.65 -2.46 14.60
N GLN A 45 1.98 -2.52 14.58
CA GLN A 45 2.80 -2.81 15.76
C GLN A 45 4.05 -1.95 15.76
N TYR A 46 4.74 -1.91 16.89
CA TYR A 46 5.97 -1.15 17.08
C TYR A 46 6.97 -1.96 17.91
N LEU A 47 8.23 -1.58 17.87
CA LEU A 47 9.24 -2.17 18.75
C LEU A 47 9.50 -1.28 19.94
N THR A 48 9.62 -1.94 21.08
CA THR A 48 10.24 -1.38 22.27
C THR A 48 11.68 -1.91 22.37
N ASP A 49 12.43 -1.46 23.38
CA ASP A 49 13.75 -2.01 23.67
C ASP A 49 13.75 -3.52 23.98
N THR A 50 12.60 -4.07 24.35
CA THR A 50 12.49 -5.43 24.92
C THR A 50 11.50 -6.34 24.20
N SER A 51 10.55 -5.80 23.44
CA SER A 51 9.43 -6.55 22.86
C SER A 51 8.89 -5.89 21.58
N ILE A 52 8.07 -6.65 20.87
CA ILE A 52 7.19 -6.14 19.81
C ILE A 52 5.80 -5.98 20.43
N GLU A 53 5.22 -4.79 20.32
CA GLU A 53 3.91 -4.46 20.89
C GLU A 53 2.93 -4.12 19.78
N ILE A 54 1.71 -4.67 19.85
CA ILE A 54 0.64 -4.36 18.91
C ILE A 54 0.00 -3.03 19.33
N ILE A 55 -0.20 -2.14 18.37
CA ILE A 55 -0.93 -0.89 18.59
C ILE A 55 -2.34 -1.25 19.04
N GLY A 56 -2.82 -0.60 20.10
CA GLY A 56 -4.15 -0.80 20.66
C GLY A 56 -5.28 -0.40 19.70
N LYS A 57 -6.31 0.26 20.22
CA LYS A 57 -7.46 0.68 19.40
C LYS A 57 -7.25 1.98 18.62
N GLU A 58 -6.00 2.41 18.45
CA GLU A 58 -5.72 3.68 17.78
C GLU A 58 -6.26 3.66 16.34
N PHE A 59 -7.13 4.62 16.06
CA PHE A 59 -7.73 4.85 14.75
C PHE A 59 -7.66 6.34 14.46
N ILE A 60 -6.97 6.71 13.39
CA ILE A 60 -6.67 8.11 13.07
C ILE A 60 -6.99 8.38 11.60
N CYS A 61 -7.26 9.65 11.32
CA CYS A 61 -7.56 10.13 9.97
C CYS A 61 -6.72 11.37 9.66
N LEU A 62 -6.28 11.48 8.41
CA LEU A 62 -5.66 12.68 7.85
C LEU A 62 -6.46 13.16 6.64
N ASP A 63 -6.97 14.38 6.71
CA ASP A 63 -7.57 15.07 5.56
C ASP A 63 -6.46 15.55 4.62
N VAL A 64 -6.49 15.07 3.38
CA VAL A 64 -5.57 15.41 2.29
C VAL A 64 -6.24 16.24 1.19
N SER A 65 -7.43 16.80 1.45
CA SER A 65 -8.21 17.60 0.49
C SER A 65 -7.52 18.89 0.07
N ASN A 66 -6.72 19.47 0.96
CA ASN A 66 -5.97 20.69 0.72
C ASN A 66 -4.47 20.41 0.70
N PRO A 67 -3.67 21.16 -0.08
CA PRO A 67 -2.22 21.13 0.05
C PRO A 67 -1.83 21.39 1.51
N PHE A 68 -1.23 20.39 2.16
CA PHE A 68 -0.84 20.48 3.55
C PHE A 68 0.66 20.72 3.67
N ASN A 69 1.03 21.42 4.74
CA ASN A 69 2.42 21.51 5.13
C ASN A 69 2.83 20.14 5.70
N THR A 70 3.78 19.47 5.05
CA THR A 70 4.40 18.24 5.57
C THR A 70 5.04 18.44 6.94
N TRP A 71 5.36 19.67 7.33
CA TRP A 71 5.87 19.99 8.66
C TRP A 71 4.78 20.23 9.71
N GLU A 72 3.50 20.23 9.34
CA GLU A 72 2.37 20.44 10.25
C GLU A 72 1.16 19.63 9.79
N LEU A 73 1.17 18.32 10.04
CA LEU A 73 0.00 17.46 9.80
C LEU A 73 -1.02 17.61 10.92
N SER A 74 -2.30 17.72 10.54
CA SER A 74 -3.44 17.79 11.46
C SER A 74 -4.18 16.45 11.46
N TRP A 75 -3.86 15.59 12.42
CA TRP A 75 -4.50 14.29 12.57
C TRP A 75 -5.80 14.40 13.36
N GLU A 76 -6.86 13.77 12.88
CA GLU A 76 -8.09 13.54 13.62
C GLU A 76 -8.00 12.19 14.35
N ASN A 77 -8.42 12.18 15.62
CA ASN A 77 -8.45 10.97 16.42
C ASN A 77 -9.86 10.37 16.44
N LEU A 78 -9.99 9.17 15.88
CA LEU A 78 -11.22 8.39 15.77
C LEU A 78 -11.22 7.17 16.70
N THR A 79 -10.29 7.10 17.66
CA THR A 79 -10.10 5.94 18.55
C THR A 79 -11.36 5.61 19.37
N ASP A 80 -12.10 6.64 19.81
CA ASP A 80 -13.29 6.44 20.66
C ASP A 80 -14.43 5.71 19.95
N ILE A 81 -14.46 5.77 18.62
CA ILE A 81 -15.45 5.06 17.80
C ILE A 81 -14.92 3.75 17.23
N ASN A 82 -13.65 3.39 17.48
CA ASN A 82 -13.04 2.18 16.94
C ASN A 82 -13.47 0.92 17.73
N MET A 83 -14.11 -0.02 17.04
CA MET A 83 -14.45 -1.32 17.61
C MET A 83 -13.50 -2.45 17.19
N VAL A 84 -12.64 -2.23 16.20
CA VAL A 84 -11.72 -3.25 15.68
C VAL A 84 -10.71 -3.61 16.77
N PRO A 85 -10.49 -4.91 17.06
CA PRO A 85 -9.42 -5.35 17.95
C PRO A 85 -8.03 -4.90 17.48
N PRO A 86 -7.06 -4.74 18.41
CA PRO A 86 -5.65 -4.56 18.06
C PRO A 86 -5.18 -5.65 17.10
N HIS A 87 -4.58 -5.26 15.97
CA HIS A 87 -4.21 -6.21 14.90
C HIS A 87 -3.05 -5.73 14.03
N ILE A 88 -2.48 -6.66 13.26
CA ILE A 88 -1.45 -6.41 12.24
C ILE A 88 -1.78 -7.11 10.92
N GLY A 89 -1.31 -6.54 9.80
CA GLY A 89 -1.31 -7.21 8.50
C GLY A 89 -2.71 -7.51 7.95
N ALA A 90 -3.70 -6.69 8.31
CA ALA A 90 -5.04 -6.79 7.75
C ALA A 90 -5.12 -6.10 6.37
N ALA A 91 -5.93 -6.65 5.49
CA ALA A 91 -6.25 -6.05 4.20
C ALA A 91 -7.39 -5.05 4.36
N SER A 92 -7.35 -3.95 3.62
CA SER A 92 -8.45 -2.98 3.57
C SER A 92 -8.88 -2.62 2.16
N ALA A 93 -10.15 -2.29 2.03
CA ALA A 93 -10.71 -1.77 0.79
C ALA A 93 -11.59 -0.56 1.01
N GLN A 94 -11.80 0.20 -0.05
CA GLN A 94 -12.87 1.17 -0.14
C GLN A 94 -14.01 0.71 -1.06
N SER A 95 -15.24 1.03 -0.68
CA SER A 95 -16.39 1.00 -1.58
C SER A 95 -17.29 2.19 -1.30
N VAL A 96 -17.31 3.14 -2.23
CA VAL A 96 -18.04 4.41 -2.11
C VAL A 96 -17.60 5.16 -0.85
N ALA A 97 -18.31 4.97 0.25
CA ALA A 97 -18.07 5.63 1.54
C ALA A 97 -17.76 4.65 2.68
N ASN A 98 -17.57 3.38 2.36
CA ASN A 98 -17.30 2.35 3.35
C ASN A 98 -15.84 1.90 3.25
N MET A 99 -15.15 1.90 4.39
CA MET A 99 -13.87 1.19 4.55
C MET A 99 -14.17 -0.23 5.01
N PHE A 100 -13.66 -1.22 4.29
CA PHE A 100 -13.71 -2.63 4.67
C PHE A 100 -12.34 -3.04 5.20
N LEU A 101 -12.32 -3.85 6.25
CA LEU A 101 -11.12 -4.41 6.83
C LEU A 101 -11.32 -5.91 7.03
N TYR A 102 -10.37 -6.71 6.57
CA TYR A 102 -10.45 -8.17 6.59
C TYR A 102 -9.11 -8.82 6.94
N GLY A 103 -9.20 -9.88 7.75
CA GLY A 103 -8.06 -10.70 8.13
C GLY A 103 -7.13 -10.02 9.14
N GLY A 104 -5.85 -10.35 9.04
CA GLY A 104 -4.81 -9.92 9.97
C GLY A 104 -4.70 -10.81 11.21
N ILE A 105 -3.65 -10.57 11.99
CA ILE A 105 -3.44 -11.23 13.27
C ILE A 105 -3.92 -10.28 14.37
N SER A 106 -4.95 -10.70 15.10
CA SER A 106 -5.55 -9.96 16.22
C SER A 106 -5.08 -10.53 17.56
N THR A 107 -5.04 -9.70 18.60
CA THR A 107 -4.74 -10.14 19.98
C THR A 107 -5.82 -11.05 20.58
N ASN A 108 -7.03 -11.08 20.00
CA ASN A 108 -8.18 -11.75 20.61
C ASN A 108 -8.29 -13.25 20.30
N ASN A 109 -7.33 -13.87 19.60
CA ASN A 109 -7.39 -15.30 19.22
C ASN A 109 -8.73 -15.72 18.59
N ASP A 110 -9.29 -14.87 17.73
CA ASP A 110 -10.53 -15.17 17.04
C ASP A 110 -10.30 -16.24 15.96
N GLU A 111 -10.88 -17.43 16.15
CA GLU A 111 -10.83 -18.56 15.21
C GLU A 111 -11.53 -18.26 13.86
N LYS A 112 -12.30 -17.18 13.78
CA LYS A 112 -13.02 -16.76 12.58
C LYS A 112 -12.62 -15.35 12.18
N ASP A 113 -12.37 -15.15 10.89
CA ASP A 113 -12.21 -13.81 10.35
C ASP A 113 -13.56 -13.08 10.35
N LEU A 114 -13.54 -11.86 10.86
CA LEU A 114 -14.63 -10.89 10.71
C LEU A 114 -14.25 -9.88 9.63
N ILE A 115 -15.26 -9.41 8.91
CA ILE A 115 -15.15 -8.21 8.09
C ILE A 115 -15.67 -7.05 8.91
N TYR A 116 -14.81 -6.05 9.13
CA TYR A 116 -15.20 -4.79 9.76
C TYR A 116 -15.48 -3.76 8.67
N ILE A 117 -16.61 -3.07 8.78
CA ILE A 117 -17.05 -2.07 7.81
C ILE A 117 -17.24 -0.75 8.55
N PHE A 118 -16.57 0.31 8.11
CA PHE A 118 -16.69 1.65 8.66
C PHE A 118 -17.34 2.59 7.65
N ASP A 119 -18.49 3.17 7.98
CA ASP A 119 -19.15 4.21 7.18
C ASP A 119 -18.53 5.59 7.48
N THR A 120 -17.86 6.14 6.48
CA THR A 120 -17.17 7.43 6.55
C THR A 120 -18.12 8.64 6.53
N ARG A 121 -19.41 8.45 6.21
CA ARG A 121 -20.40 9.56 6.14
C ARG A 121 -21.17 9.79 7.44
N GLY A 122 -21.02 8.92 8.43
CA GLY A 122 -21.85 8.92 9.62
C GLY A 122 -21.51 10.04 10.62
N ASN A 123 -22.42 11.00 10.80
CA ASN A 123 -22.36 12.02 11.88
C ASN A 123 -22.77 11.47 13.28
N SER A 124 -22.67 10.16 13.56
CA SER A 124 -23.16 9.57 14.81
C SER A 124 -22.38 8.32 15.28
N THR A 125 -22.49 8.02 16.58
CA THR A 125 -21.63 7.15 17.41
C THR A 125 -21.61 5.64 17.12
N ASN A 126 -21.92 5.16 15.91
CA ASN A 126 -21.84 3.73 15.55
C ASN A 126 -21.54 3.53 14.05
N SER A 127 -20.41 4.08 13.59
CA SER A 127 -20.01 3.97 12.17
C SER A 127 -19.50 2.59 11.77
N TRP A 128 -19.23 1.69 12.72
CA TRP A 128 -18.71 0.35 12.43
C TRP A 128 -19.78 -0.74 12.47
N ILE A 129 -19.68 -1.68 11.53
CA ILE A 129 -20.50 -2.90 11.43
C ILE A 129 -19.57 -4.11 11.27
N THR A 130 -19.92 -5.24 11.89
CA THR A 130 -19.19 -6.50 11.75
C THR A 130 -20.01 -7.52 10.96
N LEU A 131 -19.37 -8.21 10.02
CA LEU A 131 -19.93 -9.36 9.32
C LEU A 131 -19.05 -10.58 9.52
N ASN A 132 -19.67 -11.75 9.61
CA ASN A 132 -18.92 -13.01 9.58
C ASN A 132 -18.42 -13.25 8.16
N ALA A 133 -17.12 -13.47 7.99
CA ALA A 133 -16.60 -14.01 6.75
C ALA A 133 -17.12 -15.45 6.59
N ILE A 134 -17.87 -15.71 5.52
CA ILE A 134 -18.39 -17.06 5.22
C ILE A 134 -17.35 -17.77 4.34
N GLY A 135 -16.71 -18.82 4.86
CA GLY A 135 -15.69 -19.61 4.18
C GLY A 135 -14.46 -19.89 5.06
N GLU A 136 -13.50 -20.69 4.56
CA GLU A 136 -12.20 -20.88 5.21
C GLU A 136 -11.40 -19.57 5.14
N THR A 137 -11.54 -18.77 6.19
CA THR A 137 -11.04 -17.40 6.24
C THR A 137 -10.26 -17.24 7.54
N ASN A 138 -8.93 -17.31 7.41
CA ASN A 138 -7.96 -17.15 8.49
C ASN A 138 -6.69 -16.49 7.96
N LYS A 139 -6.82 -15.37 7.23
CA LYS A 139 -5.72 -14.83 6.42
C LYS A 139 -5.10 -13.58 7.02
N ALA A 140 -3.78 -13.45 6.93
CA ALA A 140 -3.02 -12.27 7.33
C ALA A 140 -1.93 -11.93 6.31
N PHE A 141 -1.34 -10.75 6.44
CA PHE A 141 -0.28 -10.23 5.57
C PHE A 141 -0.69 -10.18 4.10
N LEU A 142 -1.93 -9.74 3.89
CA LEU A 142 -2.54 -9.59 2.58
C LEU A 142 -2.35 -8.18 2.06
N THR A 143 -2.16 -8.06 0.74
CA THR A 143 -2.42 -6.80 0.03
C THR A 143 -3.74 -6.96 -0.73
N SER A 144 -4.73 -6.14 -0.36
CA SER A 144 -5.99 -5.98 -1.09
C SER A 144 -5.82 -5.00 -2.22
N ILE A 145 -6.49 -5.30 -3.34
CA ILE A 145 -6.64 -4.37 -4.44
C ILE A 145 -8.13 -4.20 -4.73
N ASP A 146 -8.56 -2.95 -4.77
CA ASP A 146 -9.95 -2.61 -5.01
C ASP A 146 -10.17 -2.30 -6.48
N ASN A 147 -11.19 -2.92 -7.07
CA ASN A 147 -11.63 -2.60 -8.42
C ASN A 147 -13.14 -2.78 -8.52
N ASP A 148 -13.87 -1.70 -8.81
CA ASP A 148 -15.32 -1.68 -9.05
C ASP A 148 -16.15 -2.42 -7.98
N GLY A 149 -15.86 -2.15 -6.69
CA GLY A 149 -16.60 -2.74 -5.57
C GLY A 149 -16.20 -4.17 -5.24
N LYS A 150 -15.05 -4.65 -5.73
CA LYS A 150 -14.48 -5.94 -5.36
C LYS A 150 -13.09 -5.79 -4.75
N MET A 151 -12.84 -6.53 -3.68
CA MET A 151 -11.51 -6.66 -3.05
C MET A 151 -10.85 -7.94 -3.56
N TYR A 152 -9.69 -7.83 -4.19
CA TYR A 152 -8.91 -8.96 -4.68
C TYR A 152 -7.77 -9.27 -3.69
N LEU A 153 -7.77 -10.50 -3.15
CA LEU A 153 -6.92 -10.94 -2.04
C LEU A 153 -6.18 -12.21 -2.46
N PHE A 154 -4.92 -12.07 -2.89
CA PHE A 154 -4.11 -13.19 -3.35
C PHE A 154 -3.13 -13.68 -2.29
N GLY A 155 -3.02 -14.99 -2.08
CA GLY A 155 -2.00 -15.58 -1.22
C GLY A 155 -2.06 -15.11 0.24
N GLY A 156 -0.97 -14.54 0.75
CA GLY A 156 -0.83 -14.19 2.17
C GLY A 156 -0.51 -15.41 3.03
N LYS A 157 -0.85 -15.32 4.32
CA LYS A 157 -0.52 -16.34 5.32
C LYS A 157 -1.76 -16.78 6.09
N ASN A 158 -1.89 -18.08 6.37
CA ASN A 158 -2.88 -18.59 7.31
C ASN A 158 -2.42 -18.27 8.75
N LYS A 159 -3.21 -17.50 9.49
CA LYS A 159 -2.87 -17.00 10.83
C LYS A 159 -2.82 -18.07 11.91
N LEU A 160 -3.36 -19.27 11.65
CA LEU A 160 -3.43 -20.36 12.64
C LEU A 160 -2.25 -21.33 12.55
N ASN A 161 -1.80 -21.65 11.34
CA ASN A 161 -0.76 -22.67 11.10
C ASN A 161 0.49 -22.10 10.39
N ASP A 162 0.51 -20.79 10.13
CA ASP A 162 1.58 -20.08 9.46
C ASP A 162 1.86 -20.47 8.00
N GLU A 163 0.96 -21.23 7.37
CA GLU A 163 1.08 -21.64 5.97
C GLU A 163 0.95 -20.45 5.01
N ILE A 164 1.84 -20.37 4.02
CA ILE A 164 1.77 -19.33 2.98
C ILE A 164 0.92 -19.87 1.83
N LEU A 165 0.00 -19.05 1.37
CA LEU A 165 -1.06 -19.44 0.45
C LEU A 165 -0.82 -18.88 -0.95
N ASN A 166 -1.51 -19.45 -1.94
CA ASN A 166 -1.51 -19.00 -3.35
C ASN A 166 -2.93 -18.96 -3.96
N ASP A 167 -3.94 -18.95 -3.10
CA ASP A 167 -5.35 -18.81 -3.47
C ASP A 167 -5.68 -17.37 -3.88
N MET A 168 -6.76 -17.21 -4.64
CA MET A 168 -7.34 -15.91 -4.99
C MET A 168 -8.73 -15.83 -4.38
N LEU A 169 -8.90 -14.98 -3.37
CA LEU A 169 -10.21 -14.66 -2.81
C LEU A 169 -10.68 -13.31 -3.34
N ILE A 170 -11.95 -13.23 -3.71
CA ILE A 170 -12.58 -12.01 -4.19
C ILE A 170 -13.75 -11.72 -3.27
N PHE A 171 -13.69 -10.60 -2.55
CA PHE A 171 -14.80 -10.13 -1.74
C PHE A 171 -15.61 -9.09 -2.51
N ASP A 172 -16.87 -9.39 -2.79
CA ASP A 172 -17.79 -8.42 -3.38
C ASP A 172 -18.36 -7.52 -2.27
N THR A 173 -18.01 -6.23 -2.31
CA THR A 173 -18.42 -5.25 -1.29
C THR A 173 -19.90 -4.85 -1.40
N ILE A 174 -20.58 -5.22 -2.49
CA ILE A 174 -21.99 -4.93 -2.72
C ILE A 174 -22.84 -6.09 -2.19
N THR A 175 -22.51 -7.33 -2.57
CA THR A 175 -23.25 -8.52 -2.11
C THR A 175 -22.75 -9.06 -0.77
N LEU A 176 -21.60 -8.59 -0.30
CA LEU A 176 -20.96 -8.97 0.97
C LEU A 176 -20.61 -10.46 1.03
N THR A 177 -20.10 -11.00 -0.08
CA THR A 177 -19.79 -12.42 -0.23
C THR A 177 -18.40 -12.65 -0.80
N PHE A 178 -17.76 -13.73 -0.36
CA PHE A 178 -16.52 -14.24 -0.96
C PHE A 178 -16.79 -15.18 -2.12
N THR A 179 -15.96 -15.08 -3.16
CA THR A 179 -15.81 -16.08 -4.21
C THR A 179 -14.33 -16.40 -4.42
N SER A 180 -14.04 -17.56 -5.01
CA SER A 180 -12.68 -17.90 -5.44
C SER A 180 -12.46 -17.43 -6.87
N GLY A 181 -11.34 -16.76 -7.11
CA GLY A 181 -10.85 -16.49 -8.46
C GLY A 181 -10.07 -17.67 -9.03
N SER A 182 -9.82 -17.62 -10.33
CA SER A 182 -9.02 -18.60 -11.05
C SER A 182 -7.60 -18.71 -10.52
N LEU A 183 -7.09 -19.94 -10.51
CA LEU A 183 -5.68 -20.26 -10.21
C LEU A 183 -4.91 -20.73 -11.44
N VAL A 184 -5.53 -20.70 -12.62
CA VAL A 184 -4.88 -21.13 -13.86
C VAL A 184 -3.76 -20.14 -14.18
N ASN A 185 -2.52 -20.62 -14.20
CA ASN A 185 -1.29 -19.82 -14.34
C ASN A 185 -1.03 -18.83 -13.20
N ALA A 186 -1.67 -19.02 -12.04
CA ALA A 186 -1.42 -18.19 -10.88
C ALA A 186 0.04 -18.29 -10.39
N PRO A 187 0.56 -17.24 -9.74
CA PRO A 187 1.87 -17.29 -9.13
C PRO A 187 1.97 -18.38 -8.04
N SER A 188 3.20 -18.76 -7.69
CA SER A 188 3.46 -19.54 -6.48
C SER A 188 3.00 -18.78 -5.23
N MET A 189 2.83 -19.53 -4.13
CA MET A 189 2.53 -18.98 -2.80
C MET A 189 3.45 -17.82 -2.45
N ARG A 190 2.89 -16.80 -1.80
CA ARG A 190 3.63 -15.58 -1.41
C ARG A 190 2.86 -14.75 -0.40
N THR A 191 3.61 -14.05 0.44
CA THR A 191 3.15 -13.00 1.36
C THR A 191 4.01 -11.74 1.17
N ASP A 192 3.59 -10.61 1.73
CA ASP A 192 4.36 -9.35 1.75
C ASP A 192 4.82 -8.90 0.35
N TYR A 193 4.03 -9.19 -0.66
CA TYR A 193 4.28 -8.83 -2.06
C TYR A 193 3.74 -7.42 -2.35
N GLY A 194 4.21 -6.81 -3.44
CA GLY A 194 3.60 -5.60 -3.98
C GLY A 194 2.47 -5.95 -4.95
N ALA A 195 1.33 -5.28 -4.84
CA ALA A 195 0.24 -5.37 -5.81
C ALA A 195 -0.29 -3.99 -6.19
N VAL A 196 -0.68 -3.80 -7.45
CA VAL A 196 -1.17 -2.52 -7.98
C VAL A 196 -2.26 -2.76 -9.04
N LEU A 197 -3.36 -2.00 -8.99
CA LEU A 197 -4.35 -1.98 -10.07
C LEU A 197 -3.84 -1.13 -11.24
N LEU A 198 -3.88 -1.68 -12.45
CA LEU A 198 -3.51 -0.98 -13.68
C LEU A 198 -4.74 -0.34 -14.36
N PRO A 199 -4.57 0.68 -15.22
CA PRO A 199 -5.67 1.34 -15.92
C PRO A 199 -6.52 0.42 -16.80
N ASN A 200 -5.95 -0.70 -17.27
CA ASN A 200 -6.65 -1.73 -18.04
C ASN A 200 -7.40 -2.74 -17.17
N LYS A 201 -7.55 -2.47 -15.87
CA LYS A 201 -8.18 -3.34 -14.85
C LYS A 201 -7.43 -4.63 -14.54
N ASN A 202 -6.21 -4.83 -15.05
CA ASN A 202 -5.37 -5.92 -14.57
C ASN A 202 -4.75 -5.53 -13.23
N ILE A 203 -4.61 -6.50 -12.33
CA ILE A 203 -3.84 -6.34 -11.11
C ILE A 203 -2.47 -6.96 -11.34
N ILE A 204 -1.41 -6.19 -11.12
CA ILE A 204 -0.04 -6.70 -11.19
C ILE A 204 0.46 -7.06 -9.79
N TYR A 205 1.06 -8.23 -9.66
CA TYR A 205 1.66 -8.76 -8.43
C TYR A 205 3.17 -8.98 -8.67
N LEU A 206 3.99 -8.55 -7.73
CA LEU A 206 5.45 -8.59 -7.84
C LEU A 206 6.14 -8.81 -6.49
N GLY A 207 7.28 -9.51 -6.52
CA GLY A 207 8.08 -9.80 -5.32
C GLY A 207 7.33 -10.59 -4.25
N GLY A 208 7.64 -10.29 -2.99
CA GLY A 208 7.09 -10.98 -1.82
C GLY A 208 8.06 -12.01 -1.27
N SER A 209 7.62 -12.78 -0.29
CA SER A 209 8.41 -13.84 0.34
C SER A 209 7.63 -15.13 0.49
N ILE A 210 8.39 -16.21 0.66
CA ILE A 210 7.88 -17.53 1.00
C ILE A 210 8.32 -17.93 2.42
N ILE A 211 8.28 -19.23 2.74
CA ILE A 211 8.57 -19.79 4.05
C ILE A 211 9.94 -19.29 4.52
N ASN A 212 10.06 -18.97 5.80
CA ASN A 212 11.26 -18.39 6.43
C ASN A 212 11.66 -17.00 5.89
N ASN A 213 10.71 -16.23 5.35
CA ASN A 213 10.94 -14.90 4.79
C ASN A 213 11.94 -14.88 3.62
N GLU A 214 12.05 -15.98 2.89
CA GLU A 214 12.92 -16.06 1.71
C GLU A 214 12.39 -15.12 0.60
N PRO A 215 13.17 -14.11 0.17
CA PRO A 215 12.71 -13.09 -0.75
C PRO A 215 12.58 -13.63 -2.18
N LEU A 216 11.46 -13.30 -2.83
CA LEU A 216 11.19 -13.62 -4.22
C LEU A 216 11.81 -12.60 -5.18
N THR A 217 12.09 -13.07 -6.39
CA THR A 217 12.69 -12.26 -7.45
C THR A 217 11.68 -11.31 -8.09
N LEU A 218 12.19 -10.25 -8.72
CA LEU A 218 11.41 -9.31 -9.53
C LEU A 218 11.65 -9.48 -11.03
N ASN A 219 12.21 -10.64 -11.45
CA ASN A 219 12.44 -11.02 -12.85
C ASN A 219 11.15 -11.31 -13.62
N GLU A 220 10.07 -11.53 -12.89
CA GLU A 220 8.74 -11.77 -13.44
C GLU A 220 7.72 -10.98 -12.64
N VAL A 221 6.65 -10.60 -13.32
CA VAL A 221 5.45 -10.04 -12.72
C VAL A 221 4.25 -10.85 -13.19
N TYR A 222 3.24 -10.91 -12.33
CA TYR A 222 2.04 -11.69 -12.56
C TYR A 222 0.87 -10.75 -12.70
N LEU A 223 0.11 -10.88 -13.77
CA LEU A 223 -1.04 -10.05 -14.08
C LEU A 223 -2.29 -10.89 -13.92
N TYR A 224 -3.22 -10.44 -13.09
CA TYR A 224 -4.54 -11.01 -12.96
C TYR A 224 -5.55 -10.13 -13.70
N ASP A 225 -6.21 -10.69 -14.71
CA ASP A 225 -7.29 -10.03 -15.43
C ASP A 225 -8.59 -10.14 -14.62
N THR A 226 -9.05 -9.01 -14.09
CA THR A 226 -10.24 -8.94 -13.22
C THR A 226 -11.56 -9.14 -13.98
N ILE A 227 -11.55 -9.05 -15.31
CA ILE A 227 -12.71 -9.24 -16.18
C ILE A 227 -12.78 -10.69 -16.64
N GLN A 228 -11.65 -11.23 -17.10
CA GLN A 228 -11.57 -12.59 -17.64
C GLN A 228 -11.31 -13.67 -16.59
N ASP A 229 -10.98 -13.28 -15.36
CA ASP A 229 -10.63 -14.19 -14.26
C ASP A 229 -9.51 -15.16 -14.68
N ASN A 230 -8.37 -14.61 -15.10
CA ASN A 230 -7.22 -15.42 -15.47
C ASN A 230 -5.90 -14.73 -15.13
N TRP A 231 -4.84 -15.54 -15.07
CA TRP A 231 -3.49 -15.04 -14.85
C TRP A 231 -2.65 -15.11 -16.12
N SER A 232 -1.75 -14.14 -16.24
CA SER A 232 -0.64 -14.17 -17.18
C SER A 232 0.65 -13.74 -16.51
N VAL A 233 1.77 -14.25 -17.02
CA VAL A 233 3.12 -13.90 -16.53
C VAL A 233 3.86 -13.06 -17.55
N LYS A 234 4.65 -12.09 -17.09
CA LYS A 234 5.54 -11.28 -17.92
C LYS A 234 6.93 -11.27 -17.32
N THR A 235 7.92 -11.60 -18.13
CA THR A 235 9.33 -11.42 -17.78
C THR A 235 9.65 -9.93 -17.78
N THR A 236 10.39 -9.49 -16.77
CA THR A 236 10.90 -8.12 -16.67
C THR A 236 12.34 -8.04 -17.18
N SER A 237 12.78 -6.83 -17.50
CA SER A 237 14.14 -6.58 -17.98
C SER A 237 14.66 -5.22 -17.46
N GLY A 238 15.87 -4.81 -17.85
CA GLY A 238 16.46 -3.56 -17.40
C GLY A 238 17.17 -3.66 -16.05
N TYR A 239 17.07 -2.61 -15.22
CA TYR A 239 17.68 -2.56 -13.88
C TYR A 239 16.83 -3.28 -12.84
N ILE A 240 16.73 -4.60 -12.98
CA ILE A 240 15.87 -5.43 -12.13
C ILE A 240 16.33 -5.28 -10.67
N PRO A 241 15.43 -4.90 -9.73
CA PRO A 241 15.77 -4.80 -8.32
C PRO A 241 16.15 -6.18 -7.76
N SER A 242 17.02 -6.19 -6.75
CA SER A 242 17.29 -7.41 -5.97
C SER A 242 16.00 -7.99 -5.36
N ARG A 243 16.01 -9.31 -5.11
CA ARG A 243 14.92 -10.04 -4.46
C ARG A 243 14.49 -9.31 -3.19
N ARG A 244 13.19 -9.09 -3.01
CA ARG A 244 12.66 -8.33 -1.86
C ARG A 244 11.18 -8.58 -1.59
N PHE A 245 10.78 -8.26 -0.36
CA PHE A 245 9.40 -8.32 0.16
C PHE A 245 9.15 -7.16 1.12
N ALA A 246 7.90 -6.95 1.55
CA ALA A 246 7.49 -5.86 2.45
C ALA A 246 7.94 -4.47 1.98
N PHE A 247 7.90 -4.24 0.66
CA PHE A 247 8.17 -2.95 0.03
C PHE A 247 6.86 -2.25 -0.33
N SER A 248 6.89 -0.92 -0.44
CA SER A 248 5.75 -0.15 -0.95
C SER A 248 5.74 -0.21 -2.47
N ALA A 249 4.55 -0.33 -3.08
CA ALA A 249 4.35 -0.30 -4.53
C ALA A 249 3.14 0.59 -4.86
N VAL A 250 3.29 1.51 -5.82
CA VAL A 250 2.21 2.41 -6.25
C VAL A 250 2.22 2.63 -7.76
N LEU A 251 1.06 2.91 -8.34
CA LEU A 251 0.95 3.35 -9.73
C LEU A 251 1.35 4.83 -9.84
N SER A 252 2.12 5.17 -10.88
CA SER A 252 2.39 6.57 -11.22
C SER A 252 1.12 7.29 -11.66
N LEU A 253 1.11 8.62 -11.54
CA LEU A 253 -0.07 9.44 -11.84
C LEU A 253 -0.53 9.36 -13.30
N ASP A 254 0.40 9.11 -14.23
CA ASP A 254 0.10 8.90 -15.64
C ASP A 254 -0.38 7.47 -15.95
N GLY A 255 -0.39 6.57 -14.96
CA GLY A 255 -0.82 5.19 -15.09
C GLY A 255 0.15 4.28 -15.86
N GLN A 256 1.37 4.75 -16.15
CA GLN A 256 2.31 4.05 -17.04
C GLN A 256 3.42 3.30 -16.31
N LYS A 257 3.64 3.60 -15.03
CA LYS A 257 4.75 3.03 -14.26
C LYS A 257 4.30 2.58 -12.90
N ILE A 258 4.98 1.58 -12.36
CA ILE A 258 4.88 1.21 -10.95
C ILE A 258 6.16 1.64 -10.26
N ILE A 259 6.02 2.35 -9.16
CA ILE A 259 7.14 2.80 -8.35
C ILE A 259 7.21 1.89 -7.13
N ILE A 260 8.38 1.29 -6.88
CA ILE A 260 8.64 0.53 -5.65
C ILE A 260 9.73 1.18 -4.81
N PHE A 261 9.58 1.07 -3.49
CA PHE A 261 10.51 1.64 -2.52
C PHE A 261 10.71 0.72 -1.31
N GLY A 262 11.95 0.63 -0.81
CA GLY A 262 12.28 -0.11 0.40
C GLY A 262 12.18 -1.64 0.24
N GLY A 263 11.71 -2.29 1.30
CA GLY A 263 11.58 -3.74 1.41
C GLY A 263 12.74 -4.43 2.12
N LYS A 264 12.49 -5.65 2.59
CA LYS A 264 13.47 -6.55 3.22
C LYS A 264 14.08 -7.51 2.18
N GLY A 265 15.18 -8.16 2.54
CA GLY A 265 15.91 -9.08 1.64
C GLY A 265 16.95 -8.40 0.73
N THR A 266 17.18 -7.10 0.94
CA THR A 266 18.12 -6.27 0.18
C THR A 266 18.98 -5.43 1.12
N THR A 267 20.21 -5.11 0.70
CA THR A 267 21.09 -4.16 1.40
C THR A 267 20.82 -2.70 1.00
N ASN A 268 20.10 -2.48 -0.12
CA ASN A 268 19.80 -1.15 -0.63
C ASN A 268 18.33 -0.79 -0.35
N LEU A 269 18.05 -0.38 0.89
CA LEU A 269 16.71 0.00 1.39
C LEU A 269 16.27 1.38 0.90
N THR A 270 17.20 2.22 0.48
CA THR A 270 16.95 3.59 0.01
C THR A 270 16.71 3.67 -1.49
N ALA A 271 16.85 2.57 -2.22
CA ALA A 271 16.70 2.58 -3.66
C ALA A 271 15.22 2.60 -4.09
N LEU A 272 14.93 3.52 -5.00
CA LEU A 272 13.69 3.60 -5.74
C LEU A 272 13.85 2.91 -7.09
N TYR A 273 12.82 2.20 -7.53
CA TYR A 273 12.78 1.61 -8.87
C TYR A 273 11.44 1.89 -9.53
N GLU A 274 11.46 2.03 -10.85
CA GLU A 274 10.28 2.21 -11.69
C GLU A 274 10.15 1.07 -12.68
N LEU A 275 9.00 0.39 -12.71
CA LEU A 275 8.65 -0.58 -13.74
C LEU A 275 7.72 0.08 -14.76
N ASP A 276 8.14 0.21 -16.01
CA ASP A 276 7.26 0.62 -17.11
C ASP A 276 6.32 -0.53 -17.46
N VAL A 277 5.01 -0.31 -17.29
CA VAL A 277 4.00 -1.38 -17.43
C VAL A 277 3.68 -1.72 -18.90
N THR A 278 4.17 -0.91 -19.85
CA THR A 278 3.97 -1.15 -21.29
C THR A 278 4.95 -2.17 -21.86
N ASN A 279 6.16 -2.23 -21.29
CA ASN A 279 7.26 -3.06 -21.80
C ASN A 279 7.94 -3.91 -20.71
N PHE A 280 7.53 -3.76 -19.44
CA PHE A 280 8.07 -4.47 -18.28
C PHE A 280 9.58 -4.27 -18.07
N ASN A 281 10.12 -3.10 -18.44
CA ASN A 281 11.48 -2.71 -18.09
C ASN A 281 11.54 -1.95 -16.75
N TRP A 282 12.51 -2.32 -15.93
CA TRP A 282 12.90 -1.63 -14.72
C TRP A 282 13.92 -0.53 -14.99
N TYR A 283 13.72 0.61 -14.33
CA TYR A 283 14.58 1.78 -14.35
C TYR A 283 14.91 2.23 -12.93
N ILE A 284 16.09 2.84 -12.77
CA ILE A 284 16.44 3.59 -11.56
C ILE A 284 16.16 5.06 -11.88
N PRO A 285 15.12 5.68 -11.30
CA PRO A 285 14.82 7.09 -11.54
C PRO A 285 15.93 7.98 -10.98
N LYS A 286 16.10 9.14 -11.59
CA LYS A 286 16.93 10.20 -11.02
C LYS A 286 16.14 10.88 -9.92
N VAL A 287 16.58 10.69 -8.69
CA VAL A 287 16.01 11.35 -7.52
C VAL A 287 16.86 12.57 -7.17
N SER A 288 16.22 13.67 -6.79
CA SER A 288 16.90 14.88 -6.30
C SER A 288 16.42 15.19 -4.87
N GLY A 289 17.30 15.63 -4.00
CA GLY A 289 17.06 15.75 -2.55
C GLY A 289 17.89 14.76 -1.72
N GLN A 290 18.01 14.98 -0.41
CA GLN A 290 18.74 14.07 0.47
C GLN A 290 17.87 12.85 0.80
N ILE A 291 18.20 11.68 0.24
CA ILE A 291 17.65 10.40 0.73
C ILE A 291 18.33 10.11 2.08
N GLN A 292 17.62 10.32 3.18
CA GLN A 292 18.14 9.97 4.50
C GLN A 292 17.90 8.49 4.77
N ASP A 293 18.91 7.83 5.36
CA ASP A 293 18.87 6.40 5.67
C ASP A 293 17.74 6.10 6.68
N PRO A 294 16.77 5.22 6.35
CA PRO A 294 15.73 4.78 7.26
C PRO A 294 16.26 4.08 8.52
N SER A 295 17.55 3.76 8.61
CA SER A 295 18.13 3.12 9.80
C SER A 295 18.37 4.10 10.97
N ASN A 296 18.31 5.41 10.74
CA ASN A 296 18.53 6.43 11.77
C ASN A 296 17.21 6.93 12.37
N ASP A 297 16.67 6.21 13.37
CA ASP A 297 15.74 6.57 14.48
C ASP A 297 14.90 7.87 14.45
N GLN A 298 14.54 8.44 13.30
CA GLN A 298 13.75 9.67 13.18
C GLN A 298 12.71 9.57 12.07
N GLU A 299 11.58 10.26 12.27
CA GLU A 299 10.38 10.25 11.43
C GLU A 299 10.60 10.89 10.06
N TYR A 300 10.22 10.20 8.98
CA TYR A 300 10.24 10.74 7.61
C TYR A 300 8.99 10.36 6.83
N VAL A 301 8.51 11.29 6.01
CA VAL A 301 7.38 11.08 5.10
C VAL A 301 7.76 11.50 3.70
N TRP A 302 7.25 10.74 2.75
CA TRP A 302 7.57 10.86 1.34
C TRP A 302 6.48 11.69 0.67
N THR A 303 6.85 12.81 0.08
CA THR A 303 5.92 13.60 -0.76
C THR A 303 6.54 13.80 -2.14
N THR A 304 5.79 13.47 -3.18
CA THR A 304 6.16 13.82 -4.55
C THR A 304 5.50 15.15 -4.90
N ASN A 305 6.30 16.10 -5.39
CA ASN A 305 5.78 17.32 -6.02
C ASN A 305 5.96 17.14 -7.52
N PHE A 306 4.87 17.12 -8.28
CA PHE A 306 4.95 17.22 -9.74
C PHE A 306 4.94 18.69 -10.13
N GLU A 307 6.08 19.21 -10.60
CA GLU A 307 6.07 20.47 -11.35
C GLU A 307 5.78 20.16 -12.83
N PRO A 308 4.59 20.52 -13.36
CA PRO A 308 4.41 20.52 -14.80
C PRO A 308 5.28 21.62 -15.40
N HIS A 309 6.26 21.26 -16.22
CA HIS A 309 6.90 22.23 -17.10
C HIS A 309 5.86 22.74 -18.09
N LEU A 310 5.21 23.86 -17.76
CA LEU A 310 4.43 24.62 -18.71
C LEU A 310 5.38 25.18 -19.77
N PRO A 311 5.14 24.94 -21.08
CA PRO A 311 5.80 25.71 -22.11
C PRO A 311 5.46 27.18 -21.88
N SER A 312 6.45 28.06 -21.90
CA SER A 312 6.23 29.50 -21.80
C SER A 312 5.18 29.95 -22.83
N PRO A 313 4.10 30.65 -22.44
CA PRO A 313 3.15 31.15 -23.43
C PRO A 313 3.76 32.34 -24.17
N LEU A 314 3.71 32.31 -25.50
CA LEU A 314 3.77 33.53 -26.30
C LEU A 314 2.48 34.35 -26.07
N PRO A 315 2.54 35.69 -26.12
CA PRO A 315 1.42 36.53 -25.71
C PRO A 315 0.41 36.66 -26.86
N THR A 316 -0.82 36.17 -26.70
CA THR A 316 -2.01 36.86 -27.27
C THR A 316 -3.31 36.42 -26.60
N GLN A 317 -4.17 37.40 -26.36
CA GLN A 317 -5.46 37.35 -25.66
C GLN A 317 -6.58 36.74 -26.52
N VAL A 318 -7.42 35.86 -25.94
CA VAL A 318 -8.89 35.77 -26.10
C VAL A 318 -9.44 34.96 -24.89
N PRO A 319 -10.58 35.31 -24.27
CA PRO A 319 -11.09 34.62 -23.09
C PRO A 319 -12.01 33.46 -23.47
N THR A 320 -11.78 32.27 -22.91
CA THR A 320 -12.78 31.18 -22.92
C THR A 320 -12.68 30.35 -21.66
N GLN A 321 -13.78 30.34 -20.90
CA GLN A 321 -14.25 29.39 -19.89
C GLN A 321 -13.20 28.60 -19.10
N GLU A 322 -13.08 28.91 -17.82
CA GLU A 322 -12.47 28.05 -16.80
C GLU A 322 -13.15 26.68 -16.77
N MET A 323 -12.48 25.66 -17.32
CA MET A 323 -12.60 24.30 -16.83
C MET A 323 -11.67 24.17 -15.62
N THR A 324 -12.24 24.14 -14.42
CA THR A 324 -11.53 23.72 -13.21
C THR A 324 -11.35 22.20 -13.24
N GLU A 325 -10.28 21.74 -13.88
CA GLU A 325 -9.72 20.41 -13.65
C GLU A 325 -8.36 20.55 -12.96
N SER A 326 -8.34 20.42 -11.63
CA SER A 326 -7.14 20.04 -10.90
C SER A 326 -7.44 18.77 -10.10
N LYS A 327 -7.36 17.62 -10.76
CA LYS A 327 -7.31 16.32 -10.08
C LYS A 327 -5.93 16.22 -9.41
N PHE A 328 -5.87 16.61 -8.14
CA PHE A 328 -4.76 16.25 -7.27
C PHE A 328 -4.88 14.75 -7.00
N SER A 329 -4.03 13.95 -7.62
CA SER A 329 -3.77 12.59 -7.17
C SER A 329 -2.49 12.66 -6.36
N VAL A 330 -2.62 12.72 -5.03
CA VAL A 330 -1.46 12.55 -4.15
C VAL A 330 -1.07 11.08 -4.24
N ALA A 331 0.10 10.78 -4.82
CA ALA A 331 0.73 9.48 -4.64
C ALA A 331 1.19 9.41 -3.19
N ILE A 332 0.30 8.98 -2.31
CA ILE A 332 0.56 8.90 -0.89
C ILE A 332 1.42 7.65 -0.66
N PHE A 333 2.74 7.84 -0.60
CA PHE A 333 3.69 6.85 -0.11
C PHE A 333 3.67 6.88 1.43
N TRP A 334 2.85 6.03 2.07
CA TRP A 334 2.98 5.75 3.52
C TRP A 334 3.63 4.40 3.81
N LEU A 335 4.22 4.36 5.00
CA LEU A 335 5.40 3.62 5.41
C LEU A 335 5.14 2.11 5.60
N TYR A 336 5.78 1.25 4.80
CA TYR A 336 6.43 0.09 5.40
C TYR A 336 7.72 0.60 6.05
N TRP A 337 7.68 0.97 7.33
CA TRP A 337 8.92 1.25 8.05
C TRP A 337 9.41 0.00 8.77
N VAL A 338 10.63 -0.37 8.42
CA VAL A 338 11.44 -1.37 9.11
C VAL A 338 12.27 -0.60 10.13
N SER A 339 11.73 -0.39 11.33
CA SER A 339 12.60 -0.52 12.50
C SER A 339 12.41 -1.97 12.96
N ALA A 340 13.50 -2.72 12.97
CA ALA A 340 13.72 -4.01 13.64
C ALA A 340 15.01 -4.58 13.05
N LEU A 341 16.11 -3.82 13.10
CA LEU A 341 17.46 -4.35 12.92
C LEU A 341 18.51 -3.28 13.30
N SER A 342 18.68 -3.12 14.61
CA SER A 342 20.01 -2.84 15.20
C SER A 342 20.28 -3.62 16.51
N LYS A 343 19.34 -4.43 17.00
CA LYS A 343 19.57 -5.37 18.10
C LYS A 343 19.02 -6.75 17.75
N TYR A 344 19.76 -7.53 16.98
CA TYR A 344 19.93 -8.99 17.11
C TYR A 344 20.71 -9.48 15.87
N ILE A 345 22.04 -9.45 15.98
CA ILE A 345 22.88 -10.45 15.32
C ILE A 345 22.83 -11.65 16.27
N PRO A 346 22.20 -12.79 15.93
CA PRO A 346 22.44 -14.01 16.69
C PRO A 346 23.93 -14.32 16.52
N GLY A 347 24.66 -14.29 17.63
CA GLY A 347 26.07 -14.61 17.66
C GLY A 347 26.32 -15.94 16.96
N VAL A 348 27.19 -15.88 15.95
CA VAL A 348 27.99 -17.02 15.52
C VAL A 348 28.81 -17.46 16.74
N GLY A 349 28.78 -18.76 17.02
CA GLY A 349 29.30 -19.36 18.25
C GLY A 349 30.80 -19.17 18.50
N ASN A 350 31.16 -19.46 19.75
CA ASN A 350 32.43 -20.09 20.07
C ASN A 350 32.21 -21.60 20.23
#